data_AF-A0A4Q5QFL0-F1
#
_entry.id   AF-A0A4Q5QFL0-F1
#
_cell.length_a   1.000
_cell.length_b   1.000
_cell.length_c   1.000
_cell.angle_alpha   90.00
_cell.angle_beta   90.00
_cell.angle_gamma   90.00
#
_symmetry.space_group_name_H-M   'P 1'
#
loop_
_entity.id
_entity.type
_entity.pdbx_description
1 polymer ?
#
loop_
_entity_poly.entity_id
_entity_poly.type
_entity_poly.pdbx_seq_one_letter_code
_entity_poly.pdbx_strand_id
1 'polypeptide(L)'
;MTLLIVLIAVALLFDFLNGLHDAANSIATIVSTRVLAPRYAVIWAAFFNFVAFLIFGLHVAGTVGSGIVDVDVVTDRVILGALGGAISWNLITWYAGIPSS
;
A
#
# COMPACT_ATOMS: atom_id res chain seq x y z
N MET A 1 12.74 -10.75 18.72
CA MET A 1 13.27 -10.71 17.33
C MET A 1 12.38 -11.46 16.34
N THR A 2 11.93 -12.69 16.62
CA THR A 2 11.06 -13.44 15.70
C THR A 2 9.78 -12.69 15.31
N LEU A 3 9.07 -12.11 16.28
CA LEU A 3 7.83 -11.35 16.03
C LEU A 3 8.05 -10.13 15.13
N LEU A 4 9.16 -9.40 15.34
CA LEU A 4 9.53 -8.24 14.53
C LEU A 4 9.78 -8.64 13.07
N ILE A 5 10.47 -9.75 12.83
CA ILE A 5 10.73 -10.25 11.47
C ILE A 5 9.41 -10.59 10.78
N VAL A 6 8.50 -11.27 11.48
CA VAL A 6 7.17 -11.59 10.96
C VAL A 6 6.39 -10.31 10.65
N LEU A 7 6.43 -9.32 11.53
CA LEU A 7 5.75 -8.05 11.34
C LEU A 7 6.27 -7.32 10.10
N ILE A 8 7.59 -7.25 9.91
CA ILE A 8 8.19 -6.66 8.71
C ILE A 8 7.75 -7.41 7.45
N ALA A 9 7.76 -8.74 7.48
CA ALA A 9 7.33 -9.55 6.33
C ALA A 9 5.85 -9.30 5.98
N VAL A 10 4.97 -9.20 6.98
CA VAL A 10 3.54 -8.90 6.79
C VAL A 10 3.34 -7.46 6.30
N ALA A 11 4.11 -6.50 6.81
CA ALA A 11 4.05 -5.11 6.34
C ALA A 11 4.47 -5.00 4.87
N LEU A 12 5.54 -5.67 4.45
CA LEU A 12 5.96 -5.73 3.04
C LEU A 12 4.93 -6.42 2.15
N LEU A 13 4.28 -7.47 2.65
CA LEU A 13 3.19 -8.13 1.92
C LEU A 13 2.00 -7.19 1.73
N PHE A 14 1.59 -6.48 2.78
CA PHE A 14 0.52 -5.48 2.70
C PHE A 14 0.87 -4.38 1.69
N ASP A 15 2.08 -3.83 1.75
CA ASP A 15 2.54 -2.77 0.84
C ASP A 15 2.52 -3.22 -0.63
N PHE A 16 2.95 -4.46 -0.90
CA PHE A 16 2.86 -5.05 -2.23
C PHE A 16 1.41 -5.21 -2.73
N LEU A 17 0.53 -5.77 -1.90
CA LEU A 17 -0.88 -5.94 -2.25
C LEU A 17 -1.58 -4.61 -2.46
N ASN A 18 -1.27 -3.63 -1.61
CA ASN A 18 -1.82 -2.29 -1.73
C ASN A 18 -1.36 -1.60 -3.02
N GLY A 19 -0.07 -1.70 -3.34
CA GLY A 19 0.48 -1.20 -4.59
C GLY A 19 -0.14 -1.85 -5.84
N LEU A 20 -0.43 -3.15 -5.80
CA LEU A 20 -1.13 -3.85 -6.88
C LEU A 20 -2.55 -3.30 -7.09
N HIS A 21 -3.27 -3.11 -5.98
CA HIS A 21 -4.63 -2.58 -5.99
C HIS A 21 -4.68 -1.15 -6.55
N ASP A 22 -3.78 -0.29 -6.09
CA ASP A 22 -3.73 1.12 -6.44
C ASP A 22 -3.09 1.40 -7.80
N ALA A 23 -2.28 0.48 -8.33
CA ALA A 23 -1.69 0.62 -9.66
C ALA A 23 -2.77 0.84 -10.72
N ALA A 24 -3.93 0.19 -10.59
CA ALA A 24 -5.07 0.36 -11.47
C ALA A 24 -5.55 1.82 -11.52
N ASN A 25 -5.62 2.50 -10.37
CA ASN A 25 -6.04 3.90 -10.27
C ASN A 25 -5.07 4.85 -11.00
N SER A 26 -3.77 4.54 -10.98
CA SER A 26 -2.74 5.38 -11.60
C SER A 26 -2.60 5.18 -13.11
N ILE A 27 -2.98 4.02 -13.65
CA ILE A 27 -2.74 3.66 -15.06
C ILE A 27 -4.01 3.63 -15.93
N ALA A 28 -5.20 3.61 -15.32
CA ALA A 28 -6.48 3.44 -16.03
C ALA A 28 -6.65 4.44 -17.19
N THR A 29 -6.26 5.71 -17.01
CA THR A 29 -6.41 6.77 -18.02
C THR A 29 -5.46 6.57 -19.21
N ILE A 30 -4.18 6.31 -18.94
CA ILE A 30 -3.15 6.16 -19.98
C ILE A 30 -3.35 4.87 -20.79
N VAL A 31 -3.79 3.79 -20.12
CA VAL A 31 -4.09 2.52 -20.79
C VAL A 31 -5.38 2.59 -21.60
N SER A 32 -6.45 3.20 -21.08
CA SER A 32 -7.73 3.32 -21.80
C SER A 32 -7.63 4.24 -23.03
N THR A 33 -6.81 5.30 -22.96
CA THR A 33 -6.50 6.18 -24.09
C THR A 33 -5.47 5.60 -25.06
N ARG A 34 -4.92 4.41 -24.76
CA ARG A 34 -3.89 3.71 -25.56
C ARG A 34 -2.59 4.51 -25.75
N VAL A 35 -2.27 5.41 -24.82
CA VAL A 35 -1.02 6.18 -24.83
C VAL A 35 0.17 5.27 -24.48
N LEU A 36 0.01 4.34 -23.54
CA LEU A 36 0.99 3.31 -23.22
C LEU A 36 0.35 1.92 -23.21
N ALA A 37 1.12 0.91 -23.60
CA ALA A 37 0.71 -0.48 -23.39
C ALA A 37 0.71 -0.80 -21.87
N PRO A 38 -0.17 -1.70 -21.40
CA PRO A 38 -0.35 -1.98 -19.97
C PRO A 38 0.95 -2.26 -19.21
N ARG A 39 1.86 -3.05 -19.81
CA ARG A 39 3.16 -3.37 -19.21
C ARG A 39 4.03 -2.14 -18.94
N TYR A 40 4.07 -1.19 -19.87
CA TYR A 40 4.83 0.04 -19.69
C TYR A 40 4.17 0.97 -18.68
N ALA A 41 2.84 1.02 -18.65
CA ALA A 41 2.10 1.81 -17.67
C ALA A 41 2.34 1.31 -16.23
N VAL A 42 2.39 0.00 -16.01
CA VAL A 42 2.72 -0.58 -14.69
C VAL A 42 4.15 -0.24 -14.27
N ILE A 43 5.14 -0.37 -15.18
CA ILE A 43 6.53 0.01 -14.89
C ILE A 43 6.62 1.51 -14.55
N TRP A 44 5.88 2.35 -15.29
CA TRP A 44 5.80 3.78 -15.03
C TRP A 44 5.24 4.08 -13.64
N ALA A 45 4.10 3.48 -13.29
CA ALA A 45 3.48 3.63 -11.97
C ALA A 45 4.43 3.17 -10.85
N ALA A 46 5.05 2.00 -10.99
CA ALA A 46 6.00 1.47 -10.00
C ALA A 46 7.19 2.41 -9.79
N PHE A 47 7.77 2.95 -10.87
CA PHE A 47 8.90 3.88 -10.79
C PHE A 47 8.54 5.16 -10.03
N PHE A 48 7.45 5.83 -10.39
CA PHE A 48 7.04 7.08 -9.74
C PHE A 48 6.56 6.86 -8.30
N ASN A 49 5.86 5.76 -8.03
CA ASN A 49 5.45 5.41 -6.67
C ASN A 49 6.68 5.18 -5.76
N PHE A 50 7.70 4.48 -6.25
CA PHE A 50 8.94 4.28 -5.52
C PHE A 50 9.76 5.58 -5.34
N VAL A 51 9.88 6.42 -6.36
CA VAL A 51 10.71 7.64 -6.25
C VAL A 51 10.03 8.73 -5.42
N ALA A 52 8.70 8.72 -5.29
CA ALA A 52 7.95 9.77 -4.60
C ALA A 52 8.44 10.04 -3.15
N PHE A 53 8.76 9.00 -2.38
CA PHE A 53 9.20 9.21 -0.99
C PHE A 53 10.54 9.96 -0.88
N LEU A 54 11.40 9.87 -1.90
CA LEU A 54 12.69 10.58 -1.94
C LEU A 54 12.50 12.09 -2.13
N ILE A 55 11.41 12.51 -2.78
CA ILE A 55 11.13 13.91 -3.10
C ILE A 55 10.23 14.54 -2.03
N PHE A 56 9.20 13.83 -1.59
CA PHE A 56 8.17 14.36 -0.68
C PHE A 56 8.41 13.99 0.80
N GLY A 57 9.35 13.09 1.09
CA GLY A 57 9.68 12.63 2.44
C GLY A 57 8.56 11.77 3.06
N LEU A 58 8.65 11.58 4.38
CA LEU A 58 7.79 10.66 5.15
C LEU A 58 6.72 11.39 6.00
N HIS A 59 6.34 12.61 5.61
CA HIS A 59 5.43 13.46 6.39
C HIS A 59 4.07 12.80 6.68
N VAL A 60 3.49 12.12 5.68
CA VAL A 60 2.20 11.42 5.83
C VAL A 60 2.31 10.28 6.86
N ALA A 61 3.40 9.51 6.82
CA ALA A 61 3.64 8.43 7.77
C ALA A 61 3.73 8.95 9.22
N GLY A 62 4.39 10.10 9.43
CA GLY A 62 4.44 10.75 10.73
C GLY A 62 3.07 11.19 11.24
N THR A 63 2.29 11.89 10.40
CA THR A 63 0.96 12.36 10.78
C THR A 63 -0.01 11.21 11.06
N VAL A 64 0.02 10.13 10.28
CA VAL A 64 -0.85 8.97 10.51
C VAL A 64 -0.40 8.19 11.75
N GLY A 65 0.91 8.02 11.93
CA GLY A 65 1.48 7.23 13.02
C GLY A 65 1.31 7.84 14.42
N SER A 66 1.28 9.17 14.55
CA SER A 66 1.15 9.84 15.86
C SER A 66 -0.01 10.83 15.96
N GLY A 67 -0.68 11.16 14.85
CA GLY A 67 -1.76 12.15 14.81
C GLY A 67 -3.17 11.55 14.84
N ILE A 68 -3.33 10.25 14.56
CA ILE A 68 -4.63 9.57 14.47
C ILE A 68 -4.79 8.49 15.55
N VAL A 69 -3.69 7.81 15.90
CA VAL A 69 -3.69 6.70 16.85
C VAL A 69 -2.91 7.09 18.10
N ASP A 70 -3.46 6.77 19.27
CA ASP A 70 -2.73 6.91 20.53
C ASP A 70 -1.55 5.93 20.56
N VAL A 71 -0.33 6.46 20.60
CA VAL A 71 0.90 5.68 20.49
C VAL A 71 1.07 4.73 21.67
N ASP A 72 0.48 5.04 22.83
CA ASP A 72 0.60 4.25 24.04
C ASP A 72 -0.12 2.90 23.96
N VAL A 73 -1.06 2.73 23.01
CA VAL A 73 -1.77 1.47 22.78
C VAL A 73 -1.25 0.67 21.58
N VAL A 74 -0.28 1.22 20.82
CA VAL A 74 0.28 0.57 19.64
C VAL A 74 1.29 -0.49 20.06
N THR A 75 0.85 -1.76 20.04
CA THR A 75 1.72 -2.92 20.27
C THR A 75 1.90 -3.72 18.98
N ASP A 76 2.95 -4.55 18.91
CA ASP A 76 3.20 -5.46 17.78
C ASP A 76 1.97 -6.29 17.39
N ARG A 77 1.16 -6.69 18.39
CA ARG A 77 -0.07 -7.48 18.18
C ARG A 77 -1.18 -6.65 17.54
N VAL A 78 -1.30 -5.38 17.93
CA VAL A 78 -2.27 -4.45 17.35
C VAL A 78 -1.92 -4.17 15.89
N ILE A 79 -0.63 -3.93 15.60
CA ILE A 79 -0.14 -3.72 14.23
C ILE A 79 -0.44 -4.96 13.36
N LEU A 80 -0.15 -6.17 13.85
CA LEU A 80 -0.45 -7.40 13.12
C LEU A 80 -1.96 -7.59 12.89
N GLY A 81 -2.80 -7.27 13.86
CA GLY A 81 -4.26 -7.31 13.70
C GLY A 81 -4.76 -6.32 12.64
N ALA A 82 -4.23 -5.09 12.67
CA ALA A 82 -4.55 -4.06 11.69
C ALA A 82 -4.11 -4.46 10.27
N LEU A 83 -2.86 -4.90 10.11
CA LEU A 83 -2.34 -5.37 8.81
C LEU A 83 -3.11 -6.59 8.31
N GLY A 84 -3.43 -7.55 9.19
CA GLY A 84 -4.23 -8.73 8.83
C GLY A 84 -5.62 -8.36 8.33
N GLY A 85 -6.31 -7.44 9.02
CA GLY A 85 -7.60 -6.90 8.58
C GLY A 85 -7.51 -6.17 7.24
N ALA A 86 -6.52 -5.30 7.10
CA ALA A 86 -6.31 -4.51 5.88
C ALA A 86 -5.98 -5.41 4.67
N ILE A 87 -5.08 -6.40 4.83
CA ILE A 87 -4.77 -7.39 3.78
C ILE A 87 -6.03 -8.18 3.41
N SER A 88 -6.77 -8.67 4.40
CA SER A 88 -7.97 -9.47 4.14
C SER A 88 -9.00 -8.67 3.35
N TRP A 89 -9.21 -7.40 3.72
CA TRP A 89 -10.12 -6.52 3.01
C TRP A 89 -9.64 -6.22 1.59
N ASN A 90 -8.36 -5.91 1.41
CA ASN A 90 -7.76 -5.66 0.10
C ASN A 90 -7.93 -6.86 -0.86
N LEU A 91 -7.73 -8.09 -0.37
CA LEU A 91 -7.96 -9.29 -1.18
C LEU A 91 -9.44 -9.49 -1.55
N ILE A 92 -10.36 -9.18 -0.63
CA ILE A 92 -11.81 -9.27 -0.89
C ILE A 92 -12.24 -8.27 -1.97
N THR A 93 -11.83 -7.00 -1.84
CA THR A 93 -12.20 -5.94 -2.78
C THR A 93 -11.54 -6.14 -4.13
N TRP A 94 -10.28 -6.58 -4.15
CA TRP A 94 -9.57 -6.97 -5.36
C TRP A 94 -10.32 -8.07 -6.12
N TYR A 95 -10.71 -9.13 -5.43
CA TYR A 95 -11.47 -10.24 -6.03
C TYR A 95 -12.84 -9.78 -6.54
N ALA A 96 -13.49 -8.85 -5.84
CA ALA A 96 -14.77 -8.26 -6.25
C ALA A 96 -14.64 -7.20 -7.36
N GLY A 97 -13.41 -6.81 -7.75
CA GLY A 97 -13.17 -5.72 -8.72
C GLY A 97 -13.60 -4.35 -8.21
N ILE A 98 -13.69 -4.16 -6.89
CA ILE A 98 -14.10 -2.90 -6.27
C ILE A 98 -12.82 -2.08 -5.99
N PRO A 99 -12.66 -0.87 -6.56
CA PRO A 99 -11.58 0.02 -6.17
C PRO A 99 -11.77 0.42 -4.69
N SER A 100 -10.78 0.12 -3.85
CA SER A 100 -10.76 0.38 -2.42
C SER A 100 -9.42 0.96 -2.03
N SER A 101 -9.41 1.74 -0.94
CA SER A 101 -8.24 2.28 -0.26
C SER A 101 -8.13 1.70 1.13
#